data_AF-A0A918QCE1-F1
#
_entry.id   AF-A0A918QCE1-F1
#
_cell.length_a   1.000
_cell.length_b   1.000
_cell.length_c   1.000
_cell.angle_alpha   90.00
_cell.angle_beta   90.00
_cell.angle_gamma   90.00
#
_symmetry.space_group_name_H-M   'P 1'
#
loop_
_entity.id
_entity.type
_entity.pdbx_description
1 polymer ?
#
loop_
_entity_poly.entity_id
_entity_poly.type
_entity_poly.pdbx_seq_one_letter_code
_entity_poly.pdbx_strand_id
1 'polypeptide(L)' 'MHLAEPGPAMVEIAACDDRTAAEWPAHFVAFDLLRLGGTDTTPWSYRRRRAALLDVFAEQGLAAPWALCPSTPPRQKL' A
#
# COMPACT_ATOMS: atom_id res chain seq x y z
N MET A 1 -15.58 20.95 20.71
CA MET A 1 -15.20 19.57 20.39
C MET A 1 -15.17 19.46 18.88
N HIS A 2 -13.98 19.66 18.28
CA HIS A 2 -13.79 19.60 16.82
C HIS A 2 -13.06 18.29 16.54
N LEU A 3 -13.72 17.36 15.86
CA LEU A 3 -13.09 16.15 15.36
C LEU A 3 -12.28 16.58 14.13
N ALA A 4 -10.96 16.48 14.22
CA ALA A 4 -10.09 16.68 13.08
C ALA A 4 -10.34 15.54 12.09
N GLU A 5 -10.78 15.89 10.88
CA GLU A 5 -10.91 14.96 9.77
C GLU A 5 -9.56 14.26 9.52
N PRO A 6 -9.51 12.92 9.37
CA PRO A 6 -8.27 12.23 9.07
C PRO A 6 -7.80 12.66 7.66
N GLY A 7 -6.74 13.45 7.62
CA GLY A 7 -6.07 13.83 6.37
C GLY A 7 -5.62 12.59 5.59
N PRO A 8 -5.49 12.70 4.26
CA PRO A 8 -5.14 11.57 3.40
C PRO A 8 -3.85 10.90 3.90
N ALA A 9 -3.85 9.57 3.92
CA ALA A 9 -2.69 8.77 4.28
C ALA A 9 -1.57 9.01 3.26
N MET A 10 -0.74 10.02 3.50
CA MET A 10 0.43 10.33 2.69
C MET A 10 1.45 9.20 2.87
N VAL A 11 1.68 8.42 1.82
CA VAL A 11 2.78 7.48 1.73
C VAL A 11 4.02 8.26 1.27
N GLU A 12 4.93 8.55 2.18
CA GLU A 12 6.20 9.22 1.86
C GLU A 12 7.18 8.20 1.26
N ILE A 13 7.56 8.39 0.01
CA ILE A 13 8.61 7.61 -0.66
C ILE A 13 9.76 8.52 -1.06
N ALA A 14 10.97 8.17 -0.64
CA ALA A 14 12.19 8.78 -1.13
C ALA A 14 12.37 8.42 -2.62
N ALA A 15 12.19 9.41 -3.51
CA ALA A 15 12.44 9.25 -4.93
C ALA A 15 13.95 9.24 -5.22
N CYS A 16 14.39 8.32 -6.07
CA CYS A 16 15.72 8.33 -6.66
C CYS A 16 15.79 9.40 -7.77
N ASP A 17 16.98 9.90 -8.10
CA ASP A 17 17.24 10.87 -9.19
C ASP A 17 16.58 10.43 -10.52
N ASP A 18 15.87 11.36 -11.19
CA ASP A 18 15.06 11.10 -12.39
C ASP A 18 15.83 10.42 -13.54
N ARG A 19 17.15 10.65 -13.62
CA ARG A 19 18.01 10.05 -14.67
C ARG A 19 18.21 8.55 -14.44
N THR A 20 18.33 8.16 -13.18
CA THR A 20 18.50 6.75 -12.78
C THR A 20 17.18 5.99 -12.96
N ALA A 21 16.05 6.65 -12.69
CA ALA A 21 14.72 6.06 -12.87
C ALA A 21 14.37 5.79 -14.36
N ALA A 22 14.87 6.62 -15.29
CA ALA A 22 14.69 6.40 -16.72
C ALA A 22 15.55 5.24 -17.27
N GLU A 23 16.75 5.05 -16.71
CA GLU A 23 17.70 4.02 -17.14
C GLU A 23 17.40 2.66 -16.48
N TRP A 24 16.91 2.67 -15.23
CA TRP A 24 16.55 1.50 -14.45
C TRP A 24 15.22 1.75 -13.71
N PRO A 25 14.07 1.52 -14.36
CA PRO A 25 12.77 1.82 -13.75
C PRO A 25 12.54 0.95 -12.51
N ALA A 26 12.64 1.59 -11.34
CA ALA A 26 12.34 0.97 -10.06
C ALA A 26 10.83 0.77 -9.93
N HIS A 27 10.41 -0.47 -9.69
CA HIS A 27 9.02 -0.83 -9.45
C HIS A 27 8.79 -1.00 -7.96
N PHE A 28 7.72 -0.41 -7.43
CA PHE A 28 7.34 -0.58 -6.04
C PHE A 28 6.28 -1.67 -5.93
N VAL A 29 6.61 -2.78 -5.28
CA VAL A 29 5.68 -3.88 -5.05
C VAL A 29 5.17 -3.86 -3.62
N ALA A 30 3.93 -3.39 -3.43
CA ALA A 30 3.28 -3.36 -2.12
C ALA A 30 2.69 -4.74 -1.78
N PHE A 31 2.89 -5.21 -0.54
CA PHE A 31 2.38 -6.51 -0.08
C PHE A 31 1.53 -6.46 1.19
N ASP A 32 1.67 -5.43 2.02
CA ASP A 32 0.87 -5.25 3.24
C ASP A 32 0.68 -3.75 3.55
N LEU A 33 -0.30 -3.45 4.40
CA LEU A 33 -0.62 -2.11 4.89
C LEU A 33 -0.48 -2.13 6.41
N LEU A 34 0.52 -1.41 6.94
CA LEU A 34 0.84 -1.39 8.39
C LEU A 34 0.20 -0.20 9.13
N ARG A 35 -0.13 0.86 8.39
CA ARG A 35 -0.80 2.04 8.94
C ARG A 35 -1.67 2.70 7.88
N LEU A 36 -2.84 3.17 8.29
CA LEU A 36 -3.77 3.92 7.43
C LEU A 36 -4.35 5.09 8.22
N GLY A 37 -4.15 6.33 7.73
CA GLY A 37 -4.68 7.53 8.40
C GLY A 37 -4.30 7.61 9.89
N GLY A 38 -3.06 7.23 10.23
CA GLY A 38 -2.59 7.17 11.62
C GLY A 38 -3.00 5.92 12.41
N THR A 39 -3.94 5.11 11.91
CA THR A 39 -4.37 3.87 12.56
C THR A 39 -3.39 2.73 12.31
N ASP A 40 -2.87 2.12 13.37
CA ASP A 40 -2.11 0.87 13.28
C ASP A 40 -3.03 -0.28 12.87
N THR A 41 -2.72 -0.90 11.73
CA THR A 41 -3.50 -1.98 11.14
C THR A 41 -2.90 -3.35 11.43
N THR A 42 -1.72 -3.44 12.04
CA THR A 42 -1.09 -4.73 12.39
C THR A 42 -1.97 -5.65 13.24
N PRO A 43 -2.90 -5.17 14.10
CA PRO A 43 -3.82 -6.05 14.81
C PRO A 43 -4.95 -6.63 13.94
N TRP A 44 -5.16 -6.09 12.74
CA TRP A 44 -6.24 -6.56 11.86
C TRP A 44 -5.91 -7.93 11.28
N SER A 45 -6.95 -8.69 10.92
CA SER A 45 -6.76 -9.90 10.12
C SER A 45 -6.12 -9.57 8.77
N TYR A 46 -5.31 -10.49 8.24
CA TYR A 46 -4.68 -10.33 6.93
C TYR A 46 -5.69 -9.97 5.84
N ARG A 47 -6.86 -10.63 5.82
CA ARG A 47 -7.93 -10.35 4.84
C ARG A 47 -8.39 -8.90 4.89
N ARG A 48 -8.52 -8.34 6.09
CA ARG A 48 -8.93 -6.94 6.28
C ARG A 48 -7.83 -5.98 5.83
N ARG A 49 -6.57 -6.24 6.18
CA ARG A 49 -5.45 -5.41 5.70
C ARG A 49 -5.32 -5.44 4.18
N ARG A 50 -5.47 -6.62 3.59
CA ARG A 50 -5.43 -6.80 2.13
C ARG A 50 -6.56 -6.03 1.43
N ALA A 51 -7.78 -6.07 1.96
CA ALA A 51 -8.90 -5.29 1.42
C ALA A 51 -8.60 -3.78 1.48
N ALA A 52 -8.17 -3.28 2.64
CA ALA A 52 -7.81 -1.87 2.79
C ALA A 52 -6.65 -1.44 1.87
N LEU A 53 -5.66 -2.30 1.63
CA LEU A 53 -4.60 -2.04 0.67
C LEU A 53 -5.12 -1.94 -0.77
N LEU A 54 -6.09 -2.78 -1.14
CA LEU A 54 -6.75 -2.69 -2.46
C LEU A 54 -7.51 -1.37 -2.61
N ASP A 55 -8.23 -0.96 -1.56
CA ASP A 55 -8.99 0.29 -1.55
C ASP A 55 -8.05 1.49 -1.73
N VAL A 56 -6.90 1.54 -1.04
CA VAL A 56 -5.89 2.59 -1.22
C VAL A 56 -5.40 2.67 -2.67
N PHE A 57 -5.13 1.53 -3.31
CA PHE A 57 -4.72 1.51 -4.73
C PHE A 57 -5.80 2.07 -5.65
N ALA A 58 -7.06 1.72 -5.41
CA ALA A 58 -8.20 2.19 -6.19
C ALA A 58 -8.46 3.69 -5.98
N GLU A 59 -8.49 4.14 -4.73
CA GLU A 59 -8.77 5.53 -4.35
C GLU A 59 -7.68 6.50 -4.83
N GLN A 60 -6.41 6.09 -4.76
CA GLN A 60 -5.28 6.91 -5.18
C GLN A 60 -4.91 6.71 -6.65
N GLY A 61 -5.60 5.82 -7.37
CA GLY A 61 -5.33 5.53 -8.79
C GLY A 61 -3.90 5.00 -9.03
N LEU A 62 -3.35 4.24 -8.08
CA LEU A 62 -1.97 3.76 -8.16
C LEU A 62 -1.83 2.72 -9.28
N ALA A 63 -1.12 3.12 -10.32
CA ALA A 63 -0.69 2.29 -11.43
C ALA A 63 0.86 2.26 -11.48
N ALA A 64 1.44 1.72 -12.55
CA ALA A 64 2.90 1.69 -12.73
C ALA A 64 3.55 3.04 -12.35
N PRO A 65 4.64 3.04 -11.56
CA PRO A 65 5.51 1.91 -11.19
C PRO A 65 5.03 1.08 -9.98
N TRP A 66 3.82 1.33 -9.47
CA TRP A 66 3.27 0.64 -8.30
C TRP A 66 2.53 -0.63 -8.72
N ALA A 67 2.81 -1.71 -8.01
CA ALA A 67 2.15 -2.99 -8.22
C ALA A 67 1.80 -3.64 -6.88
N LEU A 68 0.75 -4.45 -6.88
CA LEU A 68 0.39 -5.30 -5.75
C LEU A 68 1.06 -6.67 -5.89
N CYS A 69 1.70 -7.13 -4.81
CA CYS A 69 2.15 -8.51 -4.73
C CYS A 69 0.93 -9.45 -4.75
N PRO A 70 0.92 -10.50 -5.59
CA PRO A 70 -0.09 -11.57 -5.49
C PRO A 70 -0.11 -12.15 -4.07
N SER A 71 -1.30 -12.31 -3.50
CA SER A 71 -1.42 -13.03 -2.22
C SER A 71 -1.39 -14.53 -2.48
N THR A 72 -0.56 -15.26 -1.75
CA THR A 72 -0.63 -16.73 -1.75
C THR A 72 -1.96 -17.16 -1.13
N PRO A 73 -2.80 -17.95 -1.83
CA PRO A 73 -4.00 -18.51 -1.23
C PRO A 73 -3.63 -19.38 -0.02
N PRO A 74 -4.55 -19.55 0.96
CA PRO A 74 -4.27 -20.40 2.12
C PRO A 74 -3.84 -21.79 1.65
N ARG A 75 -2.78 -22.30 2.27
CA ARG A 75 -2.25 -23.63 1.96
C ARG A 75 -3.34 -24.66 2.25
N GLN A 76 -3.74 -25.40 1.22
CA GLN A 76 -4.71 -26.49 1.35
C GLN A 76 -4.02 -27.66 2.06
N LYS A 77 -4.57 -28.14 3.18
CA LYS A 77 -4.10 -29.39 3.80
C LYS A 77 -4.74 -30.55 3.05
N LEU A 78 -3.91 -31.44 2.49
CA LEU A 78 -4.34 -32.74 1.95
C LEU A 78 -4.82 -33.64 3.09
#